data_AF-A0A101CR84-F1
#
_entry.id   AF-A0A101CR84-F1
#
_cell.length_a   1.000
_cell.length_b   1.000
_cell.length_c   1.000
_cell.angle_alpha   90.00
_cell.angle_beta   90.00
_cell.angle_gamma   90.00
#
_symmetry.space_group_name_H-M   'P 1'
#
loop_
_entity.id
_entity.type
_entity.pdbx_description
1 polymer ?
#
loop_
_entity_poly.entity_id
_entity_poly.type
_entity_poly.pdbx_seq_one_letter_code
_entity_poly.pdbx_strand_id
1 'polypeptide(L)'
;MFRHIAMNYIKILLSGILVWFGVSISFYVLSFVPLANSSYPLQALLVMLLIIFYANESAKLYYKNGSEIHGLVIGIIMSITALLLDIIITVPLFEIPNGRSYQHFFSNPALWVLASLHILTVYFYWRNKIRVKSSNINCIKRTA
;
A
#
# COMPACT_ATOMS: atom_id res chain seq x y z
N MET A 1 2.24 6.79 -28.01
CA MET A 1 3.12 7.23 -26.91
C MET A 1 2.32 7.60 -25.65
N PHE A 2 1.38 8.56 -25.69
CA PHE A 2 0.52 8.93 -24.55
C PHE A 2 -0.30 7.77 -23.94
N ARG A 3 -0.81 6.84 -24.76
CA ARG A 3 -1.59 5.67 -24.33
C ARG A 3 -0.78 4.68 -23.47
N HIS A 4 0.54 4.58 -23.65
CA HIS A 4 1.39 3.72 -22.83
C HIS A 4 1.68 4.32 -21.45
N ILE A 5 1.74 5.65 -21.37
CA ILE A 5 2.03 6.40 -20.15
C ILE A 5 0.79 6.43 -19.23
N ALA A 6 -0.38 6.75 -19.78
CA ALA A 6 -1.66 6.77 -19.03
C ALA A 6 -2.02 5.40 -18.40
N MET A 7 -1.72 4.31 -19.11
CA MET A 7 -1.98 2.94 -18.63
C MET A 7 -1.13 2.54 -17.41
N ASN A 8 0.00 3.20 -17.16
CA ASN A 8 0.81 2.93 -15.97
C ASN A 8 0.30 3.68 -14.75
N TYR A 9 -0.13 4.94 -14.89
CA TYR A 9 -0.67 5.72 -13.76
C TYR A 9 -1.96 5.11 -13.19
N ILE A 10 -2.89 4.69 -14.06
CA ILE A 10 -4.14 4.05 -13.61
C ILE A 10 -3.83 2.78 -12.81
N LYS A 11 -2.83 1.99 -13.21
CA LYS A 11 -2.41 0.79 -12.46
C LYS A 11 -1.83 1.13 -11.10
N ILE A 12 -0.99 2.17 -11.01
CA ILE A 12 -0.42 2.60 -9.73
C ILE A 12 -1.52 3.06 -8.79
N LEU A 13 -2.45 3.88 -9.29
CA LEU A 13 -3.59 4.37 -8.51
C LEU A 13 -4.49 3.21 -8.05
N LEU A 14 -4.81 2.27 -8.94
CA LEU A 14 -5.63 1.10 -8.62
C LEU A 14 -4.95 0.21 -7.57
N SER A 15 -3.64 -0.01 -7.69
CA SER A 15 -2.87 -0.71 -6.66
C SER A 15 -2.89 0.01 -5.32
N GLY A 16 -2.79 1.35 -5.29
CA GLY A 16 -2.92 2.15 -4.05
C GLY A 16 -4.32 2.07 -3.44
N ILE A 17 -5.37 2.15 -4.26
CA ILE A 17 -6.77 1.99 -3.85
C ILE A 17 -6.99 0.61 -3.21
N LEU A 18 -6.42 -0.47 -3.78
CA LEU A 18 -6.53 -1.82 -3.22
C LEU A 18 -5.91 -1.93 -1.83
N VAL A 19 -4.76 -1.29 -1.61
CA VAL A 19 -4.11 -1.26 -0.30
C VAL A 19 -4.96 -0.52 0.71
N TRP A 20 -5.47 0.66 0.32
CA TRP A 20 -6.39 1.43 1.16
C TRP A 20 -7.64 0.63 1.54
N PHE A 21 -8.26 -0.06 0.58
CA PHE A 21 -9.40 -0.94 0.85
C PHE A 21 -9.04 -2.05 1.83
N GLY A 22 -7.92 -2.75 1.62
CA GLY A 22 -7.48 -3.84 2.50
C GLY A 22 -7.26 -3.36 3.94
N VAL A 23 -6.58 -2.22 4.12
CA VAL A 23 -6.34 -1.62 5.43
C VAL A 23 -7.64 -1.16 6.08
N SER A 24 -8.47 -0.41 5.35
CA SER A 24 -9.73 0.14 5.87
C SER A 24 -10.74 -0.95 6.27
N ILE A 25 -10.90 -1.97 5.42
CA ILE A 25 -11.76 -3.12 5.72
C ILE A 25 -11.22 -3.89 6.92
N SER A 26 -9.89 -4.03 7.06
CA SER A 26 -9.32 -4.73 8.21
C SER A 26 -9.64 -4.02 9.53
N PHE A 27 -9.46 -2.70 9.60
CA PHE A 27 -9.85 -1.93 10.78
C PHE A 27 -11.36 -2.02 11.06
N TYR A 28 -12.18 -1.91 10.01
CA TYR A 28 -13.62 -2.07 10.14
C TYR A 28 -14.00 -3.44 10.69
N VAL A 29 -13.50 -4.54 10.13
CA VAL A 29 -13.77 -5.90 10.61
C VAL A 29 -13.29 -6.10 12.04
N LEU A 30 -12.09 -5.60 12.39
CA LEU A 30 -11.54 -5.74 13.73
C LEU A 30 -12.35 -4.99 14.79
N SER A 31 -13.09 -3.94 14.43
CA SER A 31 -14.02 -3.25 15.34
C SER A 31 -15.20 -4.14 15.78
N PHE A 32 -15.53 -5.19 15.03
CA PHE A 32 -16.58 -6.16 15.41
C PHE A 32 -16.02 -7.39 16.14
N VAL A 33 -14.70 -7.58 16.19
CA VAL A 33 -14.08 -8.73 16.85
C VAL A 33 -13.91 -8.42 18.34
N PRO A 34 -14.58 -9.13 19.27
CA PRO A 34 -14.58 -8.76 20.70
C PRO A 34 -13.18 -8.67 21.32
N LEU A 35 -12.24 -9.51 20.89
CA LEU A 35 -10.86 -9.53 21.38
C LEU A 35 -10.05 -8.31 20.90
N ALA A 36 -10.32 -7.80 19.69
CA ALA A 36 -9.56 -6.71 19.08
C ALA A 36 -10.24 -5.34 19.28
N ASN A 37 -11.56 -5.30 19.43
CA ASN A 37 -12.33 -4.07 19.60
C ASN A 37 -11.92 -3.29 20.88
N SER A 38 -11.48 -4.00 21.91
CA SER A 38 -11.07 -3.41 23.19
C SER A 38 -9.74 -2.65 23.14
N SER A 39 -8.92 -2.82 22.10
CA SER A 39 -7.57 -2.24 22.04
C SER A 39 -7.17 -1.80 20.64
N TYR A 40 -7.16 -0.48 20.42
CA TYR A 40 -6.67 0.11 19.16
C TYR A 40 -5.21 -0.28 18.83
N PRO A 41 -4.25 -0.30 19.77
CA PRO A 41 -2.89 -0.77 19.49
C PRO A 41 -2.84 -2.22 18.97
N LEU A 42 -3.71 -3.10 19.49
CA LEU A 42 -3.79 -4.48 19.00
C LEU A 42 -4.33 -4.53 17.57
N GLN A 43 -5.35 -3.73 17.25
CA GLN A 43 -5.85 -3.63 15.87
C GLN A 43 -4.76 -3.13 14.93
N ALA A 44 -4.06 -2.06 15.30
CA ALA A 44 -2.97 -1.50 14.51
C ALA A 44 -1.87 -2.53 14.25
N LEU A 45 -1.47 -3.31 15.27
CA LEU A 45 -0.47 -4.36 15.12
C LEU A 45 -0.92 -5.48 14.17
N LEU A 46 -2.18 -5.93 14.28
CA LEU A 46 -2.73 -6.93 13.36
C LEU A 46 -2.78 -6.42 11.92
N VAL A 47 -3.20 -5.17 11.72
CA VAL A 47 -3.23 -4.53 10.40
C VAL A 47 -1.81 -4.32 9.85
N MET A 48 -0.82 -4.03 10.69
CA MET A 48 0.59 -3.97 10.28
C MET A 48 1.12 -5.31 9.78
N LEU A 49 0.64 -6.44 10.30
CA LEU A 49 1.00 -7.75 9.74
C LEU A 49 0.32 -7.96 8.37
N LEU A 50 -0.95 -7.58 8.26
CA LEU A 50 -1.72 -7.71 7.01
C LEU A 50 -1.22 -6.78 5.90
N ILE A 51 -0.70 -5.60 6.23
CA ILE A 51 -0.24 -4.64 5.21
C ILE A 51 0.93 -5.19 4.39
N ILE A 52 1.74 -6.10 4.94
CA ILE A 52 2.81 -6.78 4.21
C ILE A 52 2.20 -7.64 3.10
N PHE A 53 1.11 -8.35 3.39
CA PHE A 53 0.38 -9.14 2.41
C PHE A 53 -0.28 -8.26 1.34
N TYR A 54 -0.96 -7.19 1.76
CA TYR A 54 -1.59 -6.23 0.84
C TYR A 54 -0.56 -5.51 -0.05
N ALA A 55 0.59 -5.14 0.50
CA ALA A 55 1.70 -4.55 -0.24
C ALA A 55 2.24 -5.52 -1.30
N ASN A 56 2.40 -6.80 -0.96
CA ASN A 56 2.88 -7.80 -1.92
C ASN A 56 1.90 -8.02 -3.07
N GLU A 57 0.61 -8.16 -2.79
CA GLU A 57 -0.39 -8.37 -3.85
C GLU A 57 -0.57 -7.12 -4.72
N SER A 58 -0.58 -5.93 -4.13
CA SER A 58 -0.66 -4.67 -4.88
C SER A 58 0.58 -4.40 -5.73
N ALA A 59 1.79 -4.70 -5.23
CA ALA A 59 3.03 -4.65 -6.00
C ALA A 59 3.02 -5.68 -7.14
N LYS A 60 2.56 -6.90 -6.89
CA LYS A 60 2.42 -7.95 -7.91
C LYS A 60 1.48 -7.52 -9.03
N LEU A 61 0.34 -6.93 -8.70
CA LEU A 61 -0.62 -6.40 -9.68
C LEU A 61 0.02 -5.31 -10.55
N TYR A 62 0.78 -4.40 -9.94
CA TYR A 62 1.48 -3.34 -10.66
C TYR A 62 2.57 -3.90 -11.60
N TYR A 63 3.42 -4.80 -11.10
CA TYR A 63 4.58 -5.33 -11.82
C TYR A 63 4.25 -6.45 -12.82
N LYS A 64 3.03 -7.00 -12.83
CA LYS A 64 2.61 -8.12 -13.70
C LYS A 64 2.91 -7.91 -15.19
N ASN A 65 2.93 -6.65 -15.66
CA ASN A 65 3.11 -6.31 -17.07
C ASN A 65 4.54 -5.89 -17.44
N GLY A 66 5.54 -6.23 -16.61
CA GLY A 66 6.95 -6.00 -16.93
C GLY A 66 7.45 -4.56 -16.73
N SER A 67 6.77 -3.76 -15.90
CA SER A 67 7.30 -2.46 -15.47
C SER A 67 8.59 -2.66 -14.66
N GLU A 68 9.60 -1.84 -14.89
CA GLU A 68 10.86 -1.90 -14.13
C GLU A 68 11.07 -0.69 -13.22
N ILE A 69 10.05 0.18 -13.11
CA ILE A 69 10.13 1.38 -12.26
C ILE A 69 10.52 1.00 -10.83
N HIS A 70 11.39 1.80 -10.24
CA HIS A 70 11.96 1.56 -8.92
C HIS A 70 10.87 1.42 -7.84
N GLY A 71 10.92 0.32 -7.06
CA GLY A 71 9.87 -0.01 -6.09
C GLY A 71 9.62 1.03 -5.02
N LEU A 72 10.65 1.79 -4.63
CA LEU A 72 10.50 2.89 -3.68
C LEU A 72 9.57 4.00 -4.21
N VAL A 73 9.73 4.38 -5.49
CA VAL A 73 8.88 5.40 -6.13
C VAL A 73 7.44 4.92 -6.21
N ILE A 74 7.24 3.65 -6.60
CA ILE A 74 5.91 3.04 -6.69
C ILE A 74 5.24 2.94 -5.32
N GLY A 75 5.98 2.48 -4.30
CA GLY A 75 5.49 2.41 -2.93
C GLY A 75 5.03 3.78 -2.42
N ILE A 76 5.82 4.84 -2.68
CA ILE A 76 5.45 6.21 -2.30
C ILE A 76 4.15 6.65 -2.99
N ILE A 77 4.05 6.51 -4.32
CA ILE A 77 2.84 6.96 -5.04
C ILE A 77 1.60 6.20 -4.57
N MET A 78 1.73 4.89 -4.33
CA MET A 78 0.64 4.06 -3.81
C MET A 78 0.24 4.49 -2.40
N SER A 79 1.20 4.75 -1.51
CA SER A 79 0.92 5.25 -0.16
C SER A 79 0.28 6.64 -0.18
N ILE A 80 0.73 7.55 -1.05
CA ILE A 80 0.09 8.87 -1.22
C ILE A 80 -1.35 8.70 -1.69
N THR A 81 -1.60 7.78 -2.63
CA THR A 81 -2.95 7.49 -3.11
C THR A 81 -3.85 7.03 -1.96
N ALA A 82 -3.35 6.12 -1.11
CA ALA A 82 -4.08 5.65 0.06
C ALA A 82 -4.35 6.77 1.08
N LEU A 83 -3.37 7.62 1.36
CA LEU A 83 -3.54 8.76 2.27
C LEU A 83 -4.55 9.80 1.72
N LEU A 84 -4.58 10.02 0.41
CA LEU A 84 -5.59 10.88 -0.21
C LEU A 84 -7.00 10.31 -0.04
N LEU A 85 -7.16 8.99 -0.16
CA LEU A 85 -8.42 8.32 0.13
C LEU A 85 -8.79 8.43 1.61
N ASP A 86 -7.80 8.41 2.52
CA ASP A 86 -8.07 8.67 3.93
C ASP A 86 -8.62 10.08 4.17
N ILE A 87 -8.08 11.09 3.50
CA ILE A 87 -8.59 12.47 3.58
C ILE A 87 -10.01 12.57 3.05
N ILE A 88 -10.30 11.92 1.92
CA ILE A 88 -11.58 12.07 1.21
C ILE A 88 -12.67 11.20 1.83
N ILE A 89 -12.32 10.02 2.35
CA ILE A 89 -13.27 8.97 2.73
C ILE A 89 -13.12 8.62 4.21
N THR A 90 -11.95 8.11 4.63
CA THR A 90 -11.78 7.56 5.99
C THR A 90 -12.06 8.60 7.07
N VAL A 91 -11.47 9.79 6.95
CA VAL A 91 -11.62 10.82 7.98
C VAL A 91 -13.05 11.38 8.03
N PRO A 92 -13.67 11.81 6.92
CA PRO A 92 -15.04 12.32 6.94
C PRO A 92 -16.08 11.30 7.37
N LEU A 93 -15.96 10.04 6.94
CA LEU A 93 -16.99 9.03 7.13
C LEU A 93 -16.83 8.22 8.42
N PHE A 94 -15.61 8.08 8.95
CA PHE A 94 -15.35 7.22 10.11
C PHE A 94 -14.72 7.96 11.29
N GLU A 95 -13.74 8.84 11.08
CA GLU A 95 -13.07 9.51 12.19
C GLU A 95 -13.91 10.67 12.76
N ILE A 96 -14.45 11.55 11.92
CA ILE A 96 -15.25 12.70 12.35
C ILE A 96 -16.52 12.27 13.12
N PRO A 97 -17.30 11.26 12.67
CA PRO A 97 -18.45 10.77 13.42
C PRO A 97 -18.09 10.18 14.79
N ASN A 98 -16.86 9.67 14.95
CA ASN A 98 -16.33 9.18 16.22
C ASN A 98 -15.71 10.29 17.09
N GLY A 99 -15.94 11.57 16.74
CA GLY A 99 -15.46 12.73 17.50
C GLY A 99 -13.98 13.07 17.27
N ARG A 100 -13.33 12.48 16.27
CA ARG A 100 -11.94 12.78 15.90
C ARG A 100 -11.86 13.83 14.79
N SER A 101 -10.65 14.33 14.54
CA SER A 101 -10.37 15.33 13.51
C SER A 101 -9.26 14.85 12.59
N TYR A 102 -9.07 15.54 11.46
CA TYR A 102 -7.92 15.33 10.58
C TYR A 102 -6.60 15.38 11.35
N GLN A 103 -6.45 16.33 12.27
CA GLN A 103 -5.24 16.44 13.10
C GLN A 103 -5.03 15.18 13.94
N HIS A 104 -6.06 14.67 14.61
CA HIS A 104 -5.94 13.43 15.40
C HIS A 104 -5.54 12.23 14.55
N PHE A 105 -6.08 12.12 13.33
CA PHE A 105 -5.77 11.03 12.42
C PHE A 105 -4.32 11.11 11.91
N PHE A 106 -3.89 12.26 11.40
CA PHE A 106 -2.55 12.44 10.83
C PHE A 106 -1.44 12.59 11.88
N SER A 107 -1.77 12.90 13.14
CA SER A 107 -0.82 12.85 14.26
C SER A 107 -0.62 11.43 14.79
N ASN A 108 -1.38 10.44 14.32
CA ASN A 108 -1.28 9.07 14.82
C ASN A 108 -0.01 8.36 14.29
N PRO A 109 0.91 7.93 15.16
CA PRO A 109 2.14 7.26 14.73
C PRO A 109 1.88 5.94 13.98
N ALA A 110 0.79 5.23 14.29
CA ALA A 110 0.47 3.96 13.64
C ALA A 110 0.24 4.11 12.13
N LEU A 111 -0.37 5.23 11.70
CA LEU A 111 -0.58 5.56 10.29
C LEU A 111 0.75 5.65 9.54
N TRP A 112 1.72 6.37 10.10
CA TRP A 112 3.02 6.58 9.49
C TRP A 112 3.87 5.32 9.47
N VAL A 113 3.76 4.47 10.50
CA VAL A 113 4.39 3.15 10.53
C VAL A 113 3.79 2.24 9.46
N LEU A 114 2.46 2.20 9.31
CA LEU A 114 1.78 1.47 8.25
C LEU A 114 2.24 1.94 6.86
N ALA A 115 2.21 3.24 6.60
CA ALA A 115 2.65 3.81 5.33
C ALA A 115 4.11 3.48 5.02
N SER A 116 5.00 3.55 6.03
CA SER A 116 6.42 3.22 5.89
C SER A 116 6.63 1.73 5.62
N LEU A 117 5.95 0.85 6.35
CA LEU A 117 6.03 -0.60 6.18
C LEU A 117 5.52 -1.04 4.81
N HIS A 118 4.47 -0.40 4.33
CA HIS A 118 3.96 -0.58 2.97
C HIS A 118 5.03 -0.22 1.92
N ILE A 119 5.61 1.00 2.01
CA ILE A 119 6.66 1.45 1.07
C ILE A 119 7.85 0.49 1.08
N LEU A 120 8.32 0.09 2.26
CA LEU A 120 9.44 -0.82 2.41
C LEU A 120 9.13 -2.19 1.80
N THR A 121 7.93 -2.71 2.02
CA THR A 121 7.53 -4.02 1.48
C THR A 121 7.48 -3.99 -0.05
N VAL A 122 6.92 -2.93 -0.65
CA VAL A 122 6.92 -2.74 -2.12
C VAL A 122 8.36 -2.62 -2.65
N TYR A 123 9.23 -1.91 -1.94
CA TYR A 123 10.64 -1.81 -2.29
C TYR A 123 11.35 -3.18 -2.25
N PHE A 124 11.17 -3.96 -1.18
CA PHE A 124 11.75 -5.30 -1.07
C PHE A 124 11.20 -6.26 -2.12
N TYR A 125 9.91 -6.16 -2.45
CA TYR A 125 9.30 -6.92 -3.54
C TYR A 125 10.02 -6.64 -4.86
N TRP A 126 10.19 -5.35 -5.20
CA TRP A 126 10.90 -4.94 -6.42
C TRP A 126 12.36 -5.41 -6.42
N ARG A 127 13.08 -5.21 -5.31
CA ARG A 127 14.49 -5.58 -5.18
C ARG A 127 14.69 -7.09 -5.39
N ASN A 128 13.84 -7.92 -4.80
CA ASN A 128 14.04 -9.37 -4.77
C ASN A 128 13.48 -10.07 -6.02
N LYS A 129 12.38 -9.59 -6.60
CA LYS A 129 11.69 -10.27 -7.71
C LYS A 129 11.92 -9.61 -9.06
N ILE A 130 11.91 -8.28 -9.12
CA ILE A 130 11.92 -7.55 -10.40
C ILE A 130 13.35 -7.26 -10.83
N ARG A 131 14.17 -6.66 -9.96
CA ARG A 131 15.57 -6.35 -10.27
C ARG A 131 16.39 -7.60 -10.59
N VAL A 132 16.21 -8.67 -9.81
CA VAL A 132 16.89 -9.95 -10.04
C VAL A 132 16.49 -10.58 -11.38
N LYS A 133 15.19 -10.55 -11.71
CA LYS A 133 14.68 -11.09 -12.98
C LYS A 133 15.23 -10.32 -14.19
N SER A 134 15.25 -8.98 -14.13
CA SER A 134 15.80 -8.14 -15.20
C SER A 134 17.30 -8.40 -15.40
N SER A 135 18.06 -8.54 -14.31
CA SER A 135 19.49 -8.88 -14.35
C SER A 135 19.75 -10.24 -15.03
N ASN A 136 18.98 -11.28 -14.70
CA ASN A 136 19.15 -12.61 -15.29
C ASN A 136 18.84 -12.64 -16.79
N ILE A 137 17.80 -11.94 -17.24
CA ILE A 137 17.45 -11.86 -18.66
C ILE A 137 18.56 -11.16 -19.46
N ASN A 138 19.14 -10.08 -18.91
CA ASN A 138 20.24 -9.37 -19.55
C ASN A 138 21.52 -10.22 -19.65
N CYS A 139 21.76 -11.10 -18.68
CA CYS A 139 22.88 -12.06 -18.73
C CYS A 139 22.69 -13.05 -19.89
N ILE A 140 21.52 -13.70 -19.98
CA ILE A 140 21.22 -14.69 -21.03
C ILE A 140 21.36 -14.08 -22.43
N LYS A 141 20.88 -12.85 -22.64
CA LYS A 141 21.01 -12.15 -23.93
C LYS A 141 22.44 -11.81 -24.32
N ARG A 142 23.40 -11.76 -23.38
CA ARG A 142 24.81 -11.51 -23.69
C ARG A 142 25.59 -12.78 -24.03
N THR A 143 25.05 -13.95 -23.69
CA THR A 143 25.70 -15.25 -23.89
C THR A 143 25.13 -16.05 -25.07
N ALA A 144 24.08 -15.54 -25.71
CA ALA A 144 23.47 -16.09 -26.92
C ALA A 144 23.84 -15.23 -28.14
#